data_AF-I2Q3X3-F1
#
_entry.id   AF-I2Q3X3-F1
#
_cell.length_a   1.000
_cell.length_b   1.000
_cell.length_c   1.000
_cell.angle_alpha   90.00
_cell.angle_beta   90.00
_cell.angle_gamma   90.00
#
_symmetry.space_group_name_H-M   'P 1'
#
loop_
_entity.id
_entity.type
_entity.pdbx_description
1 polymer ?
#
loop_
_entity_poly.entity_id
_entity_poly.type
_entity_poly.pdbx_seq_one_letter_code
_entity_poly.pdbx_strand_id
1 'polypeptide(L)'
;MVAGDAGTSWAMALAVPARREVAVNAMDRPGDGPAPFESDICSRCAGCGPTCCELSPGQEELCFPVSEMERHRIVEQVGLSRGAFTPEPNSRAFLANLRHLFPREGQALELLFPDADRHLRLSVTPAGRCVFLRATGCRLPRPARPYYCRLFPFWVAGGRLTAFAAAGCQVHRQGRTVAGMLTLLGSTEARVRELHGRLRLAWGLPPREGMPFVTPSPARFGT
;
A
#
# COMPACT_ATOMS: atom_id res chain seq x y z
N MET A 1 72.06 3.53 25.25
CA MET A 1 70.79 2.94 25.75
C MET A 1 69.91 2.75 24.52
N VAL A 2 70.08 1.73 23.67
CA VAL A 2 69.93 0.26 23.81
C VAL A 2 68.54 -0.18 24.24
N ALA A 3 67.94 -0.98 23.34
CA ALA A 3 66.81 -1.91 23.44
C ALA A 3 65.40 -1.30 23.40
N GLY A 4 64.47 -1.74 22.54
CA GLY A 4 64.40 -2.81 21.52
C GLY A 4 63.03 -2.64 20.84
N ASP A 5 62.85 -2.68 19.53
CA ASP A 5 63.19 -3.67 18.51
C ASP A 5 62.39 -4.98 18.60
N ALA A 6 62.10 -5.54 17.42
CA ALA A 6 61.20 -6.65 17.05
C ALA A 6 59.73 -6.25 16.83
N GLY A 7 59.15 -6.30 15.63
CA GLY A 7 59.52 -6.92 14.35
C GLY A 7 58.20 -7.08 13.57
N THR A 8 58.11 -7.24 12.25
CA THR A 8 59.08 -7.43 11.19
C THR A 8 58.36 -7.06 9.88
N SER A 9 59.08 -6.40 8.99
CA SER A 9 58.78 -6.12 7.58
C SER A 9 58.31 -7.34 6.80
N TRP A 10 57.31 -7.18 5.90
CA TRP A 10 57.25 -7.88 4.60
C TRP A 10 56.63 -6.97 3.52
N ALA A 11 57.51 -6.41 2.69
CA ALA A 11 57.47 -6.45 1.22
C ALA A 11 56.26 -5.96 0.39
N MET A 12 56.59 -5.05 -0.54
CA MET A 12 56.21 -5.03 -1.98
C MET A 12 54.78 -4.62 -2.42
N ALA A 13 54.70 -3.37 -2.89
CA ALA A 13 54.54 -2.97 -4.29
C ALA A 13 53.40 -3.53 -5.19
N LEU A 14 52.68 -2.56 -5.79
CA LEU A 14 52.06 -2.50 -7.15
C LEU A 14 50.57 -2.89 -7.38
N ALA A 15 49.84 -1.86 -7.83
CA ALA A 15 48.84 -1.78 -8.93
C ALA A 15 47.42 -2.41 -8.82
N VAL A 16 46.39 -1.53 -8.72
CA VAL A 16 45.14 -1.32 -9.53
C VAL A 16 44.34 -2.58 -10.00
N PRO A 17 42.97 -2.66 -9.95
CA PRO A 17 41.98 -1.59 -10.22
C PRO A 17 40.74 -1.49 -9.30
N ALA A 18 40.00 -0.39 -9.51
CA ALA A 18 38.65 -0.12 -9.06
C ALA A 18 37.70 -1.33 -9.14
N ARG A 19 36.96 -1.57 -8.05
CA ARG A 19 35.78 -2.45 -8.05
C ARG A 19 34.56 -1.68 -7.55
N ARG A 20 33.60 -1.56 -8.47
CA ARG A 20 32.16 -1.35 -8.32
C ARG A 20 31.62 -1.29 -6.89
N GLU A 21 31.03 -0.13 -6.56
CA GLU A 21 29.98 -0.03 -5.55
C GLU A 21 28.84 -1.00 -5.87
N VAL A 22 28.53 -1.87 -4.90
CA VAL A 22 27.25 -2.59 -4.84
C VAL A 22 26.60 -2.16 -3.54
N ALA A 23 25.57 -1.33 -3.65
CA ALA A 23 24.76 -0.88 -2.53
C ALA A 23 23.94 -2.07 -2.00
N VAL A 24 24.42 -2.66 -0.90
CA VAL A 24 23.64 -3.52 0.00
C VAL A 24 22.87 -2.62 0.95
N ASN A 25 21.54 -2.57 0.83
CA ASN A 25 20.65 -2.13 1.91
C ASN A 25 19.27 -2.79 1.73
N ALA A 26 19.21 -4.10 1.96
CA ALA A 26 17.99 -4.77 2.39
C ALA A 26 17.98 -4.73 3.93
N MET A 27 17.28 -3.76 4.51
CA MET A 27 16.88 -3.83 5.92
C MET A 27 15.40 -4.22 5.98
N ASP A 28 15.17 -5.54 5.97
CA ASP A 28 13.99 -6.12 6.60
C ASP A 28 14.10 -5.85 8.11
N ARG A 29 13.19 -5.02 8.65
CA ARG A 29 13.06 -4.85 10.11
C ARG A 29 12.46 -6.14 10.70
N PRO A 30 12.98 -6.67 11.81
CA PRO A 30 12.33 -7.76 12.52
C PRO A 30 11.01 -7.25 13.11
N GLY A 31 9.88 -7.74 12.58
CA GLY A 31 8.53 -7.37 13.04
C GLY A 31 7.41 -7.46 12.00
N ASP A 32 7.70 -7.71 10.71
CA ASP A 32 6.69 -7.72 9.63
C ASP A 32 5.99 -9.08 9.41
N GLY A 33 6.10 -10.02 10.36
CA GLY A 33 5.21 -11.17 10.42
C GLY A 33 3.77 -10.70 10.76
N PRO A 34 2.71 -11.26 10.15
CA PRO A 34 1.35 -10.90 10.55
C PRO A 34 1.20 -11.22 12.04
N ALA A 35 0.84 -10.22 12.85
CA ALA A 35 0.38 -10.51 14.19
C ALA A 35 -0.80 -11.50 14.07
N PRO A 36 -0.85 -12.56 14.88
CA PRO A 36 -1.81 -13.67 14.72
C PRO A 36 -3.28 -13.19 14.63
N PHE A 37 -3.59 -12.03 15.19
CA PHE A 37 -4.91 -11.40 15.21
C PHE A 37 -5.37 -10.75 13.89
N GLU A 38 -4.46 -10.36 12.99
CA GLU A 38 -4.84 -9.63 11.77
C GLU A 38 -5.33 -10.54 10.65
N SER A 39 -4.77 -11.74 10.57
CA SER A 39 -5.27 -12.84 9.74
C SER A 39 -6.70 -13.21 10.16
N ASP A 40 -6.93 -13.27 11.46
CA ASP A 40 -8.20 -13.67 12.05
C ASP A 40 -9.33 -12.71 11.66
N ILE A 41 -9.15 -11.39 11.75
CA ILE A 41 -10.22 -10.44 11.43
C ILE A 41 -10.65 -10.49 9.96
N CYS A 42 -9.71 -10.56 9.02
CA CYS A 42 -10.07 -10.69 7.60
C CYS A 42 -10.81 -12.01 7.31
N SER A 43 -10.40 -13.09 7.96
CA SER A 43 -11.06 -14.40 7.83
C SER A 43 -12.48 -14.36 8.41
N ARG A 44 -12.65 -13.76 9.60
CA ARG A 44 -13.95 -13.55 10.25
C ARG A 44 -14.87 -12.67 9.42
N CYS A 45 -14.34 -11.59 8.84
CA CYS A 45 -15.10 -10.75 7.91
C CYS A 45 -15.56 -11.55 6.69
N ALA A 46 -14.69 -12.36 6.08
CA ALA A 46 -15.02 -13.17 4.91
C ALA A 46 -16.13 -14.21 5.18
N GLY A 47 -16.22 -14.73 6.41
CA GLY A 47 -17.28 -15.65 6.81
C GLY A 47 -18.63 -15.00 7.13
N CYS A 48 -18.64 -13.73 7.57
CA CYS A 48 -19.87 -13.06 7.98
C CYS A 48 -20.49 -12.14 6.91
N GLY A 49 -19.67 -11.53 6.04
CA GLY A 49 -20.10 -10.56 5.03
C GLY A 49 -20.92 -9.35 5.57
N PRO A 50 -21.20 -8.36 4.71
CA PRO A 50 -20.40 -7.97 3.54
C PRO A 50 -19.00 -7.48 3.96
N THR A 51 -18.01 -7.60 3.06
CA THR A 51 -16.62 -7.21 3.32
C THR A 51 -16.16 -6.03 2.46
N CYS A 52 -15.04 -5.38 2.82
CA CYS A 52 -14.38 -4.39 1.96
C CYS A 52 -13.81 -4.97 0.66
N CYS A 53 -13.82 -6.31 0.51
CA CYS A 53 -13.41 -7.02 -0.69
C CYS A 53 -14.59 -7.38 -1.61
N GLU A 54 -15.80 -6.90 -1.28
CA GLU A 54 -17.02 -7.09 -2.06
C GLU A 54 -17.59 -5.73 -2.44
N LEU A 55 -17.94 -5.59 -3.71
CA LEU A 55 -18.64 -4.42 -4.25
C LEU A 55 -20.01 -4.84 -4.78
N SER A 56 -20.94 -3.88 -4.85
CA SER A 56 -22.18 -4.08 -5.59
C SER A 56 -21.85 -4.09 -7.08
N PRO A 57 -22.22 -5.13 -7.85
CA PRO A 57 -21.94 -5.19 -9.28
C PRO A 57 -22.38 -3.92 -10.01
N GLY A 58 -21.55 -3.41 -10.92
CA GLY A 58 -21.75 -2.11 -11.58
C GLY A 58 -21.12 -0.92 -10.85
N GLN A 59 -20.46 -1.13 -9.70
CA GLN A 59 -19.71 -0.09 -8.97
C GLN A 59 -18.18 -0.23 -9.16
N GLU A 60 -17.74 -0.94 -10.18
CA GLU A 60 -16.32 -1.21 -10.44
C GLU A 60 -15.51 0.07 -10.67
N GLU A 61 -16.12 1.09 -11.29
CA GLU A 61 -15.49 2.39 -11.55
C GLU A 61 -15.10 3.16 -10.28
N LEU A 62 -15.70 2.82 -9.13
CA LEU A 62 -15.40 3.46 -7.84
C LEU A 62 -14.24 2.77 -7.10
N CYS A 63 -13.68 1.69 -7.64
CA CYS A 63 -12.58 0.99 -7.01
C CYS A 63 -11.34 1.88 -6.90
N PHE A 64 -10.61 1.70 -5.80
CA PHE A 64 -9.35 2.40 -5.62
C PHE A 64 -8.30 1.96 -6.64
N PRO A 65 -7.46 2.90 -7.11
CA PRO A 65 -6.39 2.58 -8.03
C PRO A 65 -5.28 1.77 -7.34
N VAL A 66 -4.59 0.98 -8.16
CA VAL A 66 -3.40 0.22 -7.81
C VAL A 66 -2.25 0.81 -8.61
N SER A 67 -1.21 1.28 -7.91
CA SER A 67 0.02 1.77 -8.55
C SER A 67 0.81 0.64 -9.19
N GLU A 68 1.68 0.96 -10.15
CA GLU A 68 2.55 -0.04 -10.78
C GLU A 68 3.48 -0.73 -9.75
N MET A 69 3.96 0.03 -8.75
CA MET A 69 4.76 -0.54 -7.65
C MET A 69 3.96 -1.58 -6.85
N GLU A 70 2.69 -1.32 -6.55
CA GLU A 70 1.83 -2.28 -5.86
C GLU A 70 1.54 -3.50 -6.75
N ARG A 71 1.29 -3.29 -8.04
CA ARG A 71 1.14 -4.37 -9.02
C ARG A 71 2.37 -5.27 -9.03
N HIS A 72 3.57 -4.73 -9.15
CA HIS A 72 4.82 -5.49 -9.12
C HIS A 72 4.94 -6.33 -7.85
N ARG A 73 4.73 -5.72 -6.68
CA ARG A 73 4.80 -6.42 -5.39
C ARG A 73 3.79 -7.56 -5.29
N ILE A 74 2.58 -7.37 -5.82
CA ILE A 74 1.56 -8.43 -5.86
C ILE A 74 1.99 -9.55 -6.80
N VAL A 75 2.45 -9.21 -8.02
CA VAL A 75 2.88 -10.17 -9.03
C VAL A 75 4.02 -11.06 -8.51
N GLU A 76 5.05 -10.46 -7.92
CA GLU A 76 6.20 -11.17 -7.35
C GLU A 76 5.79 -12.18 -6.28
N GLN A 77 4.79 -11.83 -5.46
CA GLN A 77 4.40 -12.62 -4.30
C GLN A 77 3.44 -13.78 -4.62
N VAL A 78 2.60 -13.63 -5.64
CA VAL A 78 1.59 -14.66 -5.99
C VAL A 78 1.80 -15.32 -7.35
N GLY A 79 2.86 -14.97 -8.08
CA GLY A 79 3.23 -15.64 -9.33
C GLY A 79 2.09 -15.65 -10.34
N LEU A 80 1.52 -14.47 -10.64
CA LEU A 80 0.30 -14.39 -11.43
C LEU A 80 0.48 -14.90 -12.87
N SER A 81 -0.38 -15.86 -13.26
CA SER A 81 -0.46 -16.35 -14.64
C SER A 81 -1.42 -15.55 -15.53
N ARG A 82 -2.43 -14.85 -14.97
CA ARG A 82 -3.31 -13.79 -15.59
C ARG A 82 -4.42 -13.35 -14.60
N GLY A 83 -5.07 -12.19 -14.86
CA GLY A 83 -6.43 -11.88 -14.33
C GLY A 83 -6.55 -11.21 -12.96
N ALA A 84 -5.51 -10.56 -12.44
CA ALA A 84 -5.54 -9.89 -11.13
C ALA A 84 -5.87 -8.39 -11.17
N PHE A 85 -5.63 -7.76 -12.32
CA PHE A 85 -5.78 -6.33 -12.51
C PHE A 85 -6.65 -6.06 -13.72
N THR A 86 -7.50 -5.06 -13.61
CA THR A 86 -8.36 -4.59 -14.70
C THR A 86 -8.08 -3.11 -14.91
N PRO A 87 -7.71 -2.69 -16.13
CA PRO A 87 -7.69 -1.28 -16.48
C PRO A 87 -9.12 -0.73 -16.47
N GLU A 88 -9.34 0.42 -15.85
CA GLU A 88 -10.64 1.06 -15.66
C GLU A 88 -10.52 2.52 -16.15
N PRO A 89 -11.47 3.03 -16.96
CA PRO A 89 -11.46 4.44 -17.36
C PRO A 89 -11.51 5.36 -16.14
N ASN A 90 -10.81 6.50 -16.23
CA ASN A 90 -10.91 7.56 -15.23
C ASN A 90 -12.25 8.30 -15.38
N SER A 91 -13.32 7.72 -14.81
CA SER A 91 -14.65 8.29 -14.91
C SER A 91 -14.83 9.53 -14.02
N ARG A 92 -15.85 10.33 -14.30
CA ARG A 92 -16.21 11.47 -13.45
C ARG A 92 -16.58 11.03 -12.03
N ALA A 93 -17.24 9.88 -11.89
CA ALA A 93 -17.63 9.33 -10.60
C ALA A 93 -16.41 8.88 -9.79
N PHE A 94 -15.44 8.23 -10.45
CA PHE A 94 -14.14 7.90 -9.88
C PHE A 94 -13.41 9.14 -9.35
N LEU A 95 -13.26 10.18 -10.18
CA LEU A 95 -12.59 11.41 -9.79
C LEU A 95 -13.32 12.15 -8.66
N ALA A 96 -14.66 12.18 -8.69
CA ALA A 96 -15.46 12.74 -7.60
C ALA A 96 -15.20 12.00 -6.28
N ASN A 97 -15.16 10.67 -6.31
CA ASN A 97 -14.83 9.85 -5.14
C ASN A 97 -13.41 10.17 -4.60
N LEU A 98 -12.40 10.27 -5.48
CA LEU A 98 -11.05 10.65 -5.06
C LEU A 98 -10.98 12.06 -4.46
N ARG A 99 -11.73 13.03 -4.99
CA ARG A 99 -11.80 14.38 -4.40
C ARG A 99 -12.40 14.38 -3.00
N HIS A 100 -13.34 13.48 -2.68
CA HIS A 100 -13.83 13.33 -1.31
C HIS A 100 -12.75 12.79 -0.36
N LEU A 101 -11.88 11.91 -0.85
CA LEU A 101 -10.80 11.32 -0.08
C LEU A 101 -9.60 12.25 0.10
N PHE A 102 -9.37 13.14 -0.88
CA PHE A 102 -8.31 14.14 -0.89
C PHE A 102 -8.85 15.54 -1.22
N PRO A 103 -9.59 16.17 -0.30
CA PRO A 103 -10.36 17.39 -0.59
C PRO A 103 -9.52 18.60 -0.99
N ARG A 104 -8.21 18.60 -0.72
CA ARG A 104 -7.29 19.70 -1.06
C ARG A 104 -6.41 19.42 -2.27
N GLU A 105 -6.59 18.29 -2.93
CA GLU A 105 -5.70 17.82 -4.01
C GLU A 105 -6.42 17.76 -5.37
N GLY A 106 -7.57 18.41 -5.53
CA GLY A 106 -8.42 18.27 -6.72
C GLY A 106 -7.69 18.47 -8.05
N GLN A 107 -6.89 19.54 -8.16
CA GLN A 107 -6.09 19.82 -9.36
C GLN A 107 -5.00 18.76 -9.60
N ALA A 108 -4.36 18.27 -8.53
CA ALA A 108 -3.36 17.22 -8.65
C ALA A 108 -3.97 15.90 -9.14
N LEU A 109 -5.17 15.57 -8.64
CA LEU A 109 -5.91 14.37 -9.05
C LEU A 109 -6.28 14.41 -10.53
N GLU A 110 -6.71 15.55 -11.06
CA GLU A 110 -7.01 15.71 -12.50
C GLU A 110 -5.79 15.50 -13.39
N LEU A 111 -4.61 15.94 -12.93
CA LEU A 111 -3.35 15.72 -13.64
C LEU A 111 -2.88 14.26 -13.57
N LEU A 112 -3.12 13.59 -12.44
CA LEU A 112 -2.71 12.20 -12.21
C LEU A 112 -3.65 11.19 -12.87
N PHE A 113 -4.93 11.54 -13.02
CA PHE A 113 -5.99 10.69 -13.56
C PHE A 113 -6.79 11.45 -14.62
N PRO A 114 -6.19 11.79 -15.78
CA PRO A 114 -6.89 12.52 -16.83
C PRO A 114 -8.04 11.68 -17.42
N ASP A 115 -9.13 12.35 -17.81
CA ASP A 115 -10.38 11.73 -18.33
C ASP A 115 -10.15 10.78 -19.52
N ALA A 116 -9.15 11.06 -20.36
CA ALA A 116 -8.82 10.26 -21.54
C ALA A 116 -7.97 9.02 -21.25
N ASP A 117 -7.61 8.79 -19.99
CA ASP A 117 -6.69 7.74 -19.56
C ASP A 117 -7.38 6.73 -18.61
N ARG A 118 -6.62 5.74 -18.17
CA ARG A 118 -7.10 4.63 -17.34
C ARG A 118 -6.23 4.47 -16.11
N HIS A 119 -6.81 3.93 -15.06
CA HIS A 119 -6.07 3.44 -13.90
C HIS A 119 -6.21 1.92 -13.81
N LEU A 120 -5.29 1.28 -13.10
CA LEU A 120 -5.42 -0.13 -12.75
C LEU A 120 -6.21 -0.26 -11.45
N ARG A 121 -7.13 -1.20 -11.38
CA ARG A 121 -7.74 -1.67 -10.13
C ARG A 121 -7.55 -3.17 -9.96
N LEU A 122 -7.82 -3.68 -8.76
CA LEU A 122 -7.95 -5.12 -8.57
C LEU A 122 -9.17 -5.65 -9.35
N SER A 123 -9.00 -6.80 -10.00
CA SER A 123 -10.10 -7.47 -10.67
C SER A 123 -11.13 -8.00 -9.67
N VAL A 124 -12.38 -8.02 -10.11
CA VAL A 124 -13.50 -8.63 -9.38
C VAL A 124 -14.19 -9.68 -10.26
N THR A 125 -14.85 -10.64 -9.62
CA THR A 125 -15.75 -11.59 -10.27
C THR A 125 -17.04 -10.90 -10.72
N PRO A 126 -17.86 -11.50 -11.59
CA PRO A 126 -19.17 -10.95 -11.97
C PRO A 126 -20.12 -10.69 -10.79
N ALA A 127 -19.92 -11.40 -9.67
CA ALA A 127 -20.66 -11.17 -8.43
C ALA A 127 -20.09 -10.03 -7.56
N GLY A 128 -19.14 -9.25 -8.06
CA GLY A 128 -18.54 -8.14 -7.32
C GLY A 128 -17.51 -8.54 -6.26
N ARG A 129 -17.10 -9.82 -6.20
CA ARG A 129 -16.08 -10.28 -5.23
C ARG A 129 -14.67 -10.08 -5.77
N CYS A 130 -13.77 -9.47 -4.99
CA CYS A 130 -12.35 -9.38 -5.33
C CYS A 130 -11.76 -10.76 -5.64
N VAL A 131 -10.95 -10.87 -6.70
CA VAL A 131 -10.34 -12.16 -7.12
C VAL A 131 -9.39 -12.76 -6.08
N PHE A 132 -8.97 -11.96 -5.09
CA PHE A 132 -8.13 -12.40 -3.97
C PHE A 132 -8.92 -12.83 -2.74
N LEU A 133 -10.25 -12.63 -2.69
CA LEU A 133 -11.10 -13.04 -1.58
C LEU A 133 -11.30 -14.56 -1.55
N ARG A 134 -11.11 -15.16 -0.37
CA ARG A 134 -11.37 -16.58 -0.07
C ARG A 134 -12.20 -16.67 1.22
N ALA A 135 -12.72 -17.85 1.53
CA ALA A 135 -13.45 -18.09 2.79
C ALA A 135 -12.57 -17.80 4.02
N THR A 136 -11.26 -18.02 3.91
CA THR A 136 -10.27 -17.73 4.95
C THR A 136 -9.73 -16.30 4.93
N GLY A 137 -10.36 -15.39 4.17
CA GLY A 137 -9.92 -14.00 4.02
C GLY A 137 -9.16 -13.75 2.71
N CYS A 138 -8.31 -12.72 2.70
CA CYS A 138 -7.57 -12.35 1.49
C CYS A 138 -6.36 -13.27 1.28
N ARG A 139 -6.24 -13.88 0.09
CA ARG A 139 -5.09 -14.73 -0.27
C ARG A 139 -3.76 -13.98 -0.37
N LEU A 140 -3.78 -12.65 -0.49
CA LEU A 140 -2.55 -11.86 -0.50
C LEU A 140 -1.95 -11.78 0.91
N PRO A 141 -0.64 -12.04 1.06
CA PRO A 141 0.05 -11.73 2.30
C PRO A 141 0.00 -10.22 2.54
N ARG A 142 -0.07 -9.81 3.82
CA ARG A 142 -0.34 -8.41 4.18
C ARG A 142 0.63 -7.40 3.55
N PRO A 143 1.95 -7.65 3.46
CA PRO A 143 2.88 -6.73 2.80
C PRO A 143 2.58 -6.51 1.31
N ALA A 144 2.06 -7.54 0.64
CA ALA A 144 1.71 -7.52 -0.78
C ALA A 144 0.37 -6.84 -1.08
N ARG A 145 -0.54 -6.77 -0.10
CA ARG A 145 -1.83 -6.09 -0.28
C ARG A 145 -1.61 -4.62 -0.67
N PRO A 146 -2.45 -4.05 -1.57
CA PRO A 146 -2.44 -2.61 -1.84
C PRO A 146 -2.54 -1.80 -0.55
N TYR A 147 -1.97 -0.60 -0.55
CA TYR A 147 -1.95 0.25 0.62
C TYR A 147 -3.37 0.57 1.10
N TYR A 148 -4.33 0.80 0.21
CA TYR A 148 -5.72 1.06 0.61
C TYR A 148 -6.34 -0.14 1.36
N CYS A 149 -6.04 -1.38 0.94
CA CYS A 149 -6.46 -2.59 1.65
C CYS A 149 -5.83 -2.70 3.04
N ARG A 150 -4.61 -2.21 3.23
CA ARG A 150 -3.89 -2.20 4.51
C ARG A 150 -4.33 -1.05 5.42
N LEU A 151 -4.82 0.04 4.82
CA LEU A 151 -5.34 1.22 5.50
C LEU A 151 -6.75 1.00 6.03
N PHE A 152 -7.59 0.30 5.27
CA PHE A 152 -8.99 0.10 5.64
C PHE A 152 -9.13 -0.48 7.07
N PRO A 153 -10.02 0.05 7.92
CA PRO A 153 -11.04 1.07 7.63
C PRO A 153 -10.59 2.52 7.82
N PHE A 154 -9.30 2.78 8.05
CA PHE A 154 -8.80 4.10 8.38
C PHE A 154 -8.55 4.98 7.16
N TRP A 155 -8.62 6.29 7.37
CA TRP A 155 -8.19 7.30 6.41
C TRP A 155 -7.58 8.52 7.12
N VAL A 156 -6.81 9.33 6.40
CA VAL A 156 -6.24 10.57 6.94
C VAL A 156 -6.59 11.74 6.03
N ALA A 157 -7.37 12.69 6.54
CA ALA A 157 -7.75 13.90 5.81
C ALA A 157 -7.62 15.13 6.70
N GLY A 158 -7.07 16.24 6.19
CA GLY A 158 -6.85 17.46 6.98
C GLY A 158 -5.99 17.23 8.22
N GLY A 159 -5.04 16.30 8.14
CA GLY A 159 -4.18 15.91 9.26
C GLY A 159 -4.85 15.04 10.34
N ARG A 160 -6.16 14.73 10.23
CA ARG A 160 -6.90 13.93 11.22
C ARG A 160 -7.02 12.48 10.77
N LEU A 161 -6.80 11.55 11.70
CA LEU A 161 -7.11 10.14 11.50
C LEU A 161 -8.61 9.92 11.69
N THR A 162 -9.27 9.35 10.69
CA THR A 162 -10.68 8.97 10.71
C THR A 162 -10.83 7.50 10.33
N ALA A 163 -12.05 6.97 10.42
CA ALA A 163 -12.37 5.63 9.96
C ALA A 163 -13.71 5.62 9.24
N PHE A 164 -13.81 4.82 8.18
CA PHE A 164 -15.04 4.60 7.46
C PHE A 164 -16.01 3.75 8.29
N ALA A 165 -17.24 4.22 8.40
CA ALA A 165 -18.33 3.50 9.03
C ALA A 165 -19.09 2.67 7.97
N ALA A 166 -18.41 1.73 7.31
CA ALA A 166 -19.06 0.86 6.33
C ALA A 166 -20.07 -0.07 7.03
N ALA A 167 -21.29 -0.15 6.48
CA ALA A 167 -22.32 -1.05 6.98
C ALA A 167 -21.78 -2.49 6.98
N GLY A 168 -21.90 -3.19 8.11
CA GLY A 168 -21.37 -4.56 8.24
C GLY A 168 -19.89 -4.66 8.62
N CYS A 169 -19.12 -3.56 8.68
CA CYS A 169 -17.71 -3.61 9.04
C CYS A 169 -17.52 -4.11 10.49
N GLN A 170 -16.97 -5.33 10.63
CA GLN A 170 -16.74 -5.94 11.94
C GLN A 170 -15.78 -5.12 12.81
N VAL A 171 -14.75 -4.54 12.19
CA VAL A 171 -13.77 -3.69 12.89
C VAL A 171 -14.47 -2.48 13.50
N HIS A 172 -15.32 -1.81 12.73
CA HIS A 172 -16.09 -0.66 13.23
C HIS A 172 -17.05 -1.06 14.35
N ARG A 173 -17.81 -2.16 14.16
CA ARG A 173 -18.78 -2.64 15.16
C ARG A 173 -18.14 -3.03 16.49
N GLN A 174 -17.00 -3.74 16.44
CA GLN A 174 -16.32 -4.24 17.65
C GLN A 174 -15.45 -3.15 18.30
N GLY A 175 -14.74 -2.37 17.49
CA GLY A 175 -13.83 -1.33 17.95
C GLY A 175 -14.57 -0.11 18.52
N ARG A 176 -15.73 0.27 17.96
CA ARG A 176 -16.61 1.41 18.34
C ARG A 176 -15.99 2.81 18.26
N THR A 177 -14.68 2.94 18.47
CA THR A 177 -13.90 4.17 18.40
C THR A 177 -12.64 3.94 17.56
N VAL A 178 -12.01 5.01 17.05
CA VAL A 178 -10.74 4.90 16.29
C VAL A 178 -9.66 4.18 17.12
N ALA A 179 -9.52 4.53 18.39
CA ALA A 179 -8.58 3.87 19.30
C ALA A 179 -8.89 2.37 19.45
N GLY A 180 -10.15 2.00 19.67
CA GLY A 180 -10.55 0.59 19.78
C GLY A 180 -10.34 -0.18 18.47
N MET A 181 -10.57 0.44 17.31
CA MET A 181 -10.28 -0.16 16.01
C MET A 181 -8.78 -0.37 15.79
N LEU A 182 -7.94 0.58 16.21
CA LEU A 182 -6.48 0.45 16.13
C LEU A 182 -6.00 -0.72 17.00
N THR A 183 -6.49 -0.82 18.24
CA THR A 183 -6.18 -1.95 19.13
C THR A 183 -6.62 -3.28 18.53
N LEU A 184 -7.85 -3.35 17.99
CA LEU A 184 -8.39 -4.57 17.38
C LEU A 184 -7.52 -5.04 16.21
N LEU A 185 -7.03 -4.10 15.39
CA LEU A 185 -6.18 -4.38 14.24
C LEU A 185 -4.68 -4.44 14.57
N GLY A 186 -4.28 -4.41 15.84
CA GLY A 186 -2.87 -4.44 16.24
C GLY A 186 -2.03 -3.30 15.63
N SER A 187 -2.65 -2.14 15.38
CA SER A 187 -2.04 -1.02 14.67
C SER A 187 -1.91 0.21 15.57
N THR A 188 -1.17 1.21 15.09
CA THR A 188 -1.02 2.51 15.75
C THR A 188 -1.35 3.63 14.79
N GLU A 189 -1.73 4.80 15.32
CA GLU A 189 -1.96 5.98 14.49
C GLU A 189 -0.73 6.35 13.66
N ALA A 190 0.47 6.24 14.24
CA ALA A 190 1.72 6.48 13.53
C ALA A 190 1.88 5.55 12.32
N ARG A 191 1.57 4.26 12.47
CA ARG A 191 1.62 3.27 11.38
C ARG A 191 0.58 3.56 10.30
N VAL A 192 -0.63 3.97 10.67
CA VAL A 192 -1.66 4.35 9.69
C VAL A 192 -1.24 5.59 8.90
N ARG A 193 -0.70 6.61 9.57
CA ARG A 193 -0.18 7.82 8.92
C ARG A 193 0.98 7.51 7.98
N GLU A 194 1.88 6.62 8.37
CA GLU A 194 2.95 6.12 7.52
C GLU A 194 2.41 5.42 6.27
N LEU A 195 1.45 4.50 6.44
CA LEU A 195 0.80 3.81 5.32
C LEU A 195 0.08 4.78 4.38
N HIS A 196 -0.60 5.79 4.92
CA HIS A 196 -1.26 6.83 4.12
C HIS A 196 -0.26 7.64 3.31
N GLY A 197 0.89 8.02 3.89
CA GLY A 197 1.95 8.69 3.15
C GLY A 197 2.51 7.82 2.03
N ARG A 198 2.71 6.51 2.27
CA ARG A 198 3.15 5.57 1.24
C ARG A 198 2.11 5.39 0.13
N LEU A 199 0.82 5.35 0.47
CA LEU A 199 -0.28 5.33 -0.50
C LEU A 199 -0.24 6.57 -1.39
N ARG A 200 -0.14 7.76 -0.78
CA ARG A 200 -0.09 9.03 -1.50
C ARG A 200 1.08 9.06 -2.48
N LEU A 201 2.28 8.70 -2.03
CA LEU A 201 3.46 8.61 -2.90
C LEU A 201 3.26 7.60 -4.03
N ALA A 202 2.69 6.43 -3.74
CA ALA A 202 2.42 5.41 -4.75
C ALA A 202 1.43 5.90 -5.81
N TRP A 203 0.52 6.81 -5.44
CA TRP A 203 -0.43 7.43 -6.36
C TRP A 203 0.06 8.77 -6.94
N GLY A 204 1.30 9.17 -6.65
CA GLY A 204 1.92 10.38 -7.22
C GLY A 204 1.58 11.67 -6.49
N LEU A 205 0.92 11.57 -5.33
CA LEU A 205 0.64 12.69 -4.45
C LEU A 205 1.82 12.93 -3.48
N PRO A 206 1.95 14.15 -2.93
CA PRO A 206 2.90 14.43 -1.86
C PRO A 206 2.66 13.53 -0.64
N PRO A 207 3.68 13.15 0.15
CA PRO A 207 3.54 12.20 1.26
C PRO A 207 2.58 12.69 2.35
N ARG A 208 2.35 14.00 2.44
CA ARG A 208 1.31 14.61 3.28
C ARG A 208 0.69 15.79 2.55
N GLU A 209 -0.53 16.11 2.92
CA GLU A 209 -1.22 17.31 2.46
C GLU A 209 -0.38 18.57 2.77
N GLY A 210 -0.25 19.46 1.79
CA GLY A 210 0.54 20.69 1.93
C GLY A 210 2.06 20.54 1.80
N MET A 211 2.58 19.32 1.59
CA MET A 211 3.99 19.11 1.24
C MET A 211 4.21 19.26 -0.27
N PRO A 212 5.43 19.61 -0.73
CA PRO A 212 5.76 19.63 -2.14
C PRO A 212 5.71 18.22 -2.74
N PHE A 213 5.48 18.15 -4.06
CA PHE A 213 5.59 16.90 -4.83
C PHE A 213 7.01 16.36 -4.78
N VAL A 214 7.11 15.03 -4.75
CA VAL A 214 8.37 14.33 -4.96
C VAL A 214 8.53 14.08 -6.46
N THR A 215 9.58 14.63 -7.06
CA THR A 215 9.86 14.51 -8.49
C THR A 215 11.08 13.60 -8.72
N PRO A 216 11.03 12.62 -9.64
CA PRO A 216 9.89 12.26 -10.48
C PRO A 216 8.77 11.58 -9.69
N SER A 217 7.51 11.78 -10.11
CA SER A 217 6.36 11.10 -9.52
C SER A 217 6.53 9.58 -9.65
N PRO A 218 6.40 8.79 -8.56
CA PRO A 218 6.46 7.34 -8.63
C PRO A 218 5.28 6.72 -9.36
N ALA A 219 4.16 7.45 -9.47
CA ALA A 219 2.96 6.95 -10.14
C ALA A 219 3.14 6.99 -11.65
N ARG A 220 3.29 5.81 -12.22
CA ARG A 220 2.94 5.55 -13.61
C ARG A 220 1.71 4.67 -13.56
N PHE A 221 0.54 5.24 -13.81
CA PHE A 221 -0.63 4.44 -14.16
C PHE A 221 -0.41 4.08 -15.63
N GLY A 222 -0.09 2.81 -15.89
CA GLY A 222 0.35 2.39 -17.22
C GLY A 222 -0.72 2.60 -18.28
N THR A 223 -0.29 3.12 -19.43
CA THR A 223 -0.97 3.12 -20.72
C THR A 223 -1.27 1.71 -21.22
#